data_AF-A0A1Z4N638-F1
#
_entry.id   AF-A0A1Z4N638-F1
#
_cell.length_a   1.000
_cell.length_b   1.000
_cell.length_c   1.000
_cell.angle_alpha   90.00
_cell.angle_beta   90.00
_cell.angle_gamma   90.00
#
_symmetry.space_group_name_H-M   'P 1'
#
loop_
_entity.id
_entity.type
_entity.pdbx_description
1 polymer ?
#
loop_
_entity_poly.entity_id
_entity_poly.type
_entity_poly.pdbx_seq_one_letter_code
_entity_poly.pdbx_strand_id
1 'polypeptide(L)' 'MNLEQAVLYKLRQLPIDKQQELLDFAEFLYQKTTKKPALLSVIGLCTDLKVDIKEEDIAHARQEMWGNFPKDID' A
#
# COMPACT_ATOMS: atom_id res chain seq x y z
N MET A 1 -22.58 -28.84 -17.31
CA MET A 1 -21.16 -28.79 -16.91
C MET A 1 -21.02 -27.65 -15.92
N ASN A 2 -20.62 -27.91 -14.68
CA ASN A 2 -20.39 -26.86 -13.67
C ASN A 2 -18.99 -26.24 -13.89
N LEU A 3 -18.82 -24.95 -13.57
CA LEU A 3 -17.53 -24.24 -13.65
C LEU A 3 -16.43 -25.00 -12.89
N GLU A 4 -16.72 -25.48 -11.69
CA GLU A 4 -15.77 -26.25 -10.88
C GLU A 4 -15.28 -27.52 -11.62
N GLN A 5 -16.21 -28.24 -12.23
CA GLN A 5 -15.90 -29.44 -13.01
C GLN A 5 -15.06 -29.13 -14.25
N ALA A 6 -15.33 -27.99 -14.91
CA ALA A 6 -14.57 -27.53 -16.06
C ALA A 6 -13.12 -27.19 -15.69
N VAL A 7 -12.92 -26.51 -14.56
CA VAL A 7 -11.59 -26.16 -14.03
C VAL A 7 -10.82 -27.43 -13.66
N LEU A 8 -11.43 -28.36 -12.91
CA LEU A 8 -10.81 -29.63 -12.55
C LEU A 8 -10.43 -30.47 -13.77
N TYR A 9 -11.30 -30.51 -14.78
CA TYR A 9 -11.02 -31.23 -16.02
C TYR A 9 -9.79 -30.65 -16.74
N LYS A 10 -9.68 -29.32 -16.85
CA LYS A 10 -8.53 -28.66 -17.47
C LYS A 10 -7.26 -28.83 -16.66
N LEU A 11 -7.34 -28.77 -15.33
CA LEU A 11 -6.18 -28.94 -14.44
C LEU A 11 -5.57 -30.34 -14.60
N ARG A 12 -6.40 -31.39 -14.70
CA ARG A 12 -5.94 -32.77 -14.91
C ARG A 12 -5.28 -33.02 -16.27
N GLN A 13 -5.55 -32.19 -17.28
CA GLN A 13 -4.92 -32.30 -18.60
C GLN A 13 -3.56 -31.60 -18.67
N LEU A 14 -3.23 -30.76 -17.69
CA LEU A 14 -1.97 -30.03 -17.65
C LEU A 14 -0.85 -30.87 -17.04
N PRO A 15 0.40 -30.72 -17.51
CA PRO A 15 1.57 -31.26 -16.83
C PRO A 15 1.76 -30.59 -15.47
N ILE A 16 2.47 -31.27 -14.55
CA ILE A 16 2.64 -30.85 -13.15
C ILE A 16 3.12 -29.40 -13.02
N ASP A 17 4.09 -28.98 -13.83
CA ASP A 17 4.61 -27.60 -13.82
C ASP A 17 3.51 -26.55 -14.08
N LYS A 18 2.58 -26.87 -14.98
CA LYS A 18 1.46 -25.99 -15.36
C LYS A 18 0.30 -26.06 -14.39
N GLN A 19 0.15 -27.16 -13.66
CA GLN A 19 -0.82 -27.23 -12.55
C GLN A 19 -0.40 -26.30 -11.42
N GLN A 20 0.90 -26.23 -11.12
CA GLN A 20 1.43 -25.34 -10.10
C GLN A 20 1.28 -23.87 -10.48
N GLU A 21 1.57 -23.50 -11.73
CA GLU A 21 1.34 -22.14 -12.24
C GLU A 21 -0.14 -21.71 -12.14
N LEU A 22 -1.08 -22.64 -12.37
CA LEU A 22 -2.51 -22.36 -12.25
C LEU A 22 -2.92 -22.17 -10.78
N LEU A 23 -2.35 -22.95 -9.87
CA LEU A 23 -2.56 -22.79 -8.43
C LEU A 23 -2.07 -21.42 -7.94
N ASP A 24 -0.85 -21.03 -8.33
CA ASP A 24 -0.28 -19.72 -8.01
C ASP A 24 -1.15 -18.59 -8.55
N PHE A 25 -1.69 -18.75 -9.76
CA PHE A 25 -2.60 -17.76 -10.34
C PHE A 25 -3.93 -17.67 -9.60
N ALA A 26 -4.50 -18.79 -9.14
CA ALA A 26 -5.72 -18.79 -8.34
C ALA A 26 -5.50 -18.07 -7.00
N GLU A 27 -4.36 -18.30 -6.35
CA GLU A 27 -3.97 -17.61 -5.12
C GLU A 27 -3.76 -16.10 -5.36
N PHE A 28 -3.11 -15.73 -6.47
CA PHE A 28 -2.99 -14.33 -6.87
C PHE A 28 -4.36 -13.65 -7.05
N LEU A 29 -5.32 -14.31 -7.71
CA LEU A 29 -6.68 -13.78 -7.87
C LEU A 29 -7.39 -13.61 -6.53
N TYR A 30 -7.22 -14.55 -5.61
CA TYR A 30 -7.76 -14.44 -4.25
C TYR A 30 -7.18 -13.22 -3.52
N GLN A 31 -5.85 -13.06 -3.53
CA GLN A 31 -5.18 -11.92 -2.90
C GLN A 31 -5.55 -10.58 -3.55
N LYS A 32 -5.75 -10.56 -4.88
CA LYS A 32 -6.16 -9.36 -5.61
C LYS A 32 -7.61 -8.96 -5.30
N THR A 33 -8.49 -9.93 -5.08
CA THR A 33 -9.91 -9.68 -4.76
C THR A 33 -10.13 -9.37 -3.30
N THR A 34 -9.27 -9.86 -2.39
CA THR A 34 -9.18 -9.34 -1.03
C THR A 34 -8.67 -7.90 -1.09
N LYS A 35 -9.60 -6.93 -1.14
CA LYS A 35 -9.28 -5.50 -1.05
C LYS A 35 -8.39 -5.31 0.17
N LYS A 36 -7.11 -4.99 -0.06
CA LYS A 36 -6.26 -4.46 1.00
C LYS A 36 -7.03 -3.27 1.59
N PRO A 37 -7.21 -3.19 2.92
CA PRO A 37 -7.82 -2.01 3.52
C PRO A 37 -7.07 -0.79 2.98
N ALA A 38 -7.81 0.21 2.49
CA ALA A 38 -7.20 1.42 1.99
C ALA A 38 -6.25 1.92 3.09
N LEU A 39 -4.98 2.16 2.74
CA LEU A 39 -4.06 2.81 3.67
C LEU A 39 -4.74 4.11 4.08
N LEU A 40 -4.96 4.27 5.39
CA LEU A 40 -5.50 5.51 5.94
C LEU A 40 -4.63 6.64 5.39
N SER A 41 -5.26 7.64 4.77
CA SER A 41 -4.56 8.79 4.22
C SER A 41 -3.54 9.30 5.24
N VAL A 42 -2.36 9.74 4.80
CA VAL A 42 -1.30 10.29 5.67
C VAL A 42 -1.82 11.34 6.67
N ILE A 43 -2.91 12.05 6.32
CA ILE A 43 -3.64 12.98 7.19
C ILE A 43 -4.12 12.32 8.49
N GLY A 44 -4.65 11.10 8.43
CA GLY A 44 -5.13 10.33 9.60
C GLY A 44 -4.01 9.67 10.41
N LEU A 45 -2.77 9.65 9.90
CA LEU A 45 -1.62 9.11 10.63
C LEU A 45 -1.12 10.11 11.69
N CYS A 46 -1.37 11.41 11.47
CA CYS A 46 -0.99 12.48 12.40
C CYS A 46 -2.07 12.81 13.43
N THR A 47 -3.31 12.30 13.30
CA THR A 47 -4.40 12.61 14.25
C THR A 47 -4.25 11.91 15.60
N ASP A 48 -3.53 10.78 15.67
CA ASP A 48 -3.23 10.10 16.93
C ASP A 48 -1.98 10.65 17.62
N LEU A 49 -1.19 11.45 16.89
CA LEU A 49 -0.11 12.24 17.45
C LEU A 49 -0.76 13.42 18.17
N LYS A 50 -0.99 13.28 19.48
CA LYS A 50 -1.50 14.32 20.40
C LYS A 50 -0.52 15.49 20.57
N VAL A 51 -0.01 16.02 19.47
CA VAL A 51 0.94 17.12 19.46
C VAL A 51 0.15 18.40 19.23
N ASP A 52 0.01 19.18 20.29
CA ASP A 52 -0.57 20.52 20.24
C ASP A 52 0.52 21.48 19.72
N ILE A 53 0.75 21.45 18.41
CA ILE A 53 1.72 22.35 17.78
C ILE A 53 1.03 23.70 17.58
N LYS A 54 1.51 24.73 18.27
CA LYS A 54 1.02 26.10 18.08
C LYS A 54 1.79 26.79 16.96
N GLU A 55 1.19 27.81 16.37
CA GLU A 55 1.84 28.64 15.34
C GLU A 55 3.19 29.21 15.83
N GLU A 56 3.27 29.55 17.11
CA GLU A 56 4.49 30.06 17.75
C GLU A 56 5.63 29.02 17.74
N ASP A 57 5.31 27.75 17.99
CA ASP A 57 6.29 26.65 17.98
C ASP A 57 6.83 26.41 16.56
N ILE A 58 5.96 26.50 15.55
CA ILE A 58 6.32 26.37 14.13
C ILE A 58 7.21 27.55 13.69
N ALA A 59 6.83 28.77 14.07
CA ALA A 59 7.58 29.97 13.74
C ALA A 59 8.97 29.95 14.38
N HIS A 60 9.07 29.55 15.65
CA HIS A 60 10.34 29.39 16.35
C HIS A 60 11.23 28.34 15.66
N ALA A 61 10.69 27.13 15.41
CA ALA A 61 11.45 26.08 14.75
C ALA A 61 11.89 26.47 13.32
N ARG A 62 11.03 27.18 12.57
CA ARG A 62 11.39 27.71 11.24
C ARG A 62 12.50 28.75 11.33
N GLN A 63 12.43 29.66 12.31
CA GLN A 63 13.46 30.67 12.52
C GLN A 63 14.79 30.05 12.97
N GLU A 64 14.78 29.05 13.85
CA GLU A 64 15.99 28.35 14.29
C GLU A 64 16.63 27.56 13.14
N MET A 65 15.83 26.80 12.39
CA MET A 65 16.33 25.89 11.35
C MET A 65 16.66 26.60 10.03
N TRP A 66 15.93 27.67 9.70
CA TRP A 66 16.03 28.38 8.41
C TRP A 66 16.36 29.87 8.56
N GLY A 67 16.63 30.37 9.77
CA GLY A 67 17.02 31.77 9.99
C GLY A 67 18.32 32.15 9.30
N ASN A 68 19.25 31.20 9.21
CA ASN A 68 20.50 31.31 8.44
C ASN A 68 20.40 30.71 7.04
N PHE A 69 19.19 30.40 6.55
CA PHE A 69 19.04 29.87 5.21
C PHE A 69 19.51 30.94 4.20
N PRO A 70 20.46 30.62 3.30
CA PRO A 70 20.99 31.58 2.35
C PRO A 70 19.84 32.17 1.51
N LYS A 71 19.67 33.49 1.55
CA LYS A 71 18.67 34.20 0.74
C LYS A 71 19.22 34.64 -0.61
N ASP A 72 20.54 34.60 -0.75
CA ASP A 72 21.25 34.89 -1.99
C ASP A 72 21.58 33.56 -2.66
N ILE A 73 20.76 33.20 -3.64
CA ILE A 73 21.11 32.24 -4.68
C ILE A 73 21.29 33.12 -5.93
N ASP A 74 22.53 33.53 -6.22
CA ASP A 74 22.93 34.00 -7.54
C ASP A 74 23.16 32.81 -8.48
#